data_AF-A0A9E3VT35-F1
#
_entry.id   AF-A0A9E3VT35-F1
#
_cell.length_a   1.000
_cell.length_b   1.000
_cell.length_c   1.000
_cell.angle_alpha   90.00
_cell.angle_beta   90.00
_cell.angle_gamma   90.00
#
_symmetry.space_group_name_H-M   'P 1'
#
loop_
_entity.id
_entity.type
_entity.pdbx_description
1 polymer ?
#
loop_
_entity_poly.entity_id
_entity_poly.type
_entity_poly.pdbx_seq_one_letter_code
_entity_poly.pdbx_strand_id
1 'polypeptide(L)' 'MIPKPSIAKWQQHAPWKEFAQVEQDLIISRVLVELFSDEFLRENLAFRGGTALHKLYLTPASRYSED' A
#
# COMPACT_ATOMS: atom_id res chain seq x y z
N MET A 1 -10.17 -1.73 12.46
CA MET A 1 -10.44 -0.75 11.39
C MET A 1 -9.81 0.57 11.77
N ILE A 2 -9.11 1.18 10.83
CA ILE A 2 -8.46 2.49 10.96
C ILE A 2 -9.55 3.57 11.09
N PRO A 3 -9.40 4.58 11.96
CA PRO A 3 -10.37 5.67 12.06
C PRO A 3 -10.59 6.37 10.71
N LYS A 4 -11.86 6.61 10.35
CA LYS A 4 -12.25 7.28 9.09
C LYS A 4 -11.50 8.59 8.80
N PRO A 5 -11.21 9.46 9.77
CA PRO A 5 -10.42 10.68 9.51
C PRO A 5 -9.00 10.38 8.99
N SER A 6 -8.37 9.32 9.49
CA SER A 6 -7.04 8.89 9.03
C SER A 6 -7.09 8.31 7.62
N ILE A 7 -8.13 7.53 7.30
CA ILE A 7 -8.38 7.02 5.95
C ILE A 7 -8.60 8.19 4.98
N ALA A 8 -9.45 9.14 5.33
CA ALA A 8 -9.72 10.33 4.51
C ALA A 8 -8.46 11.16 4.26
N LYS A 9 -7.55 11.26 5.24
CA LYS A 9 -6.25 11.92 5.05
C LYS A 9 -5.37 11.17 4.06
N TRP A 10 -5.33 9.84 4.12
CA TRP A 10 -4.54 9.02 3.19
C TRP A 10 -5.05 9.06 1.75
N GLN A 11 -6.35 9.34 1.54
CA GLN A 11 -6.94 9.45 0.21
C GLN A 11 -6.26 10.50 -0.69
N GLN A 12 -5.55 11.47 -0.11
CA GLN A 12 -4.72 12.42 -0.86
C GLN A 12 -3.54 11.77 -1.61
N HIS A 13 -3.05 10.64 -1.09
CA HIS A 13 -1.95 9.86 -1.69
C HIS A 13 -2.47 8.66 -2.49
N ALA A 14 -3.56 8.05 -2.02
CA ALA A 14 -4.22 6.91 -2.63
C ALA A 14 -5.68 7.27 -2.94
N PRO A 15 -5.95 8.00 -4.05
CA PRO A 15 -7.27 8.55 -4.36
C PRO A 15 -8.25 7.50 -4.90
N TRP A 16 -8.34 6.36 -4.22
CA TRP A 16 -9.28 5.29 -4.54
C TRP A 16 -10.71 5.69 -4.19
N LYS A 17 -11.67 5.15 -4.94
CA LYS A 17 -13.08 5.55 -4.87
C LYS A 17 -13.70 5.14 -3.54
N GLU A 18 -13.43 3.93 -3.09
CA GLU A 18 -14.02 3.38 -1.86
C GLU A 18 -13.05 3.52 -0.68
N PHE A 19 -13.56 3.92 0.50
CA PHE A 19 -12.72 4.06 1.70
C PHE A 19 -12.06 2.75 2.11
N ALA A 20 -12.67 1.60 1.83
CA ALA A 20 -12.06 0.29 2.07
C ALA A 20 -10.79 0.09 1.22
N GLN A 21 -10.77 0.58 -0.02
CA GLN A 21 -9.58 0.53 -0.88
C GLN A 21 -8.48 1.47 -0.39
N VAL A 22 -8.85 2.64 0.12
CA VAL A 22 -7.91 3.59 0.73
C VAL A 22 -7.32 3.01 2.03
N GLU A 23 -8.14 2.36 2.86
CA GLU A 23 -7.70 1.68 4.08
C GLU A 23 -6.75 0.52 3.74
N GLN A 24 -7.11 -0.33 2.77
CA GLN A 24 -6.28 -1.45 2.34
C GLN A 24 -4.96 -0.98 1.74
N ASP A 25 -4.98 0.07 0.92
CA ASP A 25 -3.78 0.69 0.36
C ASP A 25 -2.81 1.16 1.46
N LEU A 26 -3.34 1.78 2.51
CA LEU A 26 -2.59 2.21 3.69
C LEU A 26 -2.02 1.01 4.47
N ILE A 27 -2.81 -0.03 4.68
CA ILE A 27 -2.39 -1.26 5.36
C ILE A 27 -1.24 -1.91 4.59
N ILE A 28 -1.39 -2.12 3.27
CA ILE A 28 -0.35 -2.69 2.41
C ILE A 28 0.92 -1.84 2.48
N SER A 29 0.78 -0.51 2.35
CA SER A 29 1.92 0.40 2.47
C SER A 29 2.64 0.27 3.82
N ARG A 30 1.90 0.16 4.93
CA ARG A 30 2.53 -0.02 6.25
C ARG A 30 3.19 -1.39 6.38
N VAL A 31 2.53 -2.46 5.93
CA VAL A 31 3.08 -3.83 5.97
C VAL A 31 4.37 -3.92 5.17
N LEU A 32 4.45 -3.31 3.99
CA LEU A 32 5.69 -3.28 3.21
C LEU A 32 6.83 -2.60 3.98
N VAL A 33 6.55 -1.48 4.65
CA VAL A 33 7.57 -0.81 5.49
C VAL A 33 8.03 -1.74 6.61
N GLU A 34 7.12 -2.40 7.32
CA GLU A 34 7.49 -3.33 8.41
C GLU A 34 8.30 -4.52 7.90
N LEU A 35 7.83 -5.20 6.85
CA LEU A 35 8.50 -6.37 6.28
C LEU A 35 9.92 -6.06 5.81
N PHE A 36 10.12 -4.93 5.15
CA PHE A 36 11.43 -4.56 4.60
C PHE A 36 12.29 -3.73 5.56
N SER A 37 11.78 -3.39 6.75
CA SER A 37 12.58 -2.85 7.85
C SER A 37 13.21 -3.94 8.71
N ASP A 38 12.66 -5.15 8.70
CA ASP A 38 13.24 -6.32 9.35
C ASP A 38 14.44 -6.88 8.54
N GLU A 39 15.57 -7.10 9.22
CA GLU A 39 16.82 -7.53 8.57
C GLU A 39 16.69 -8.90 7.91
N PHE A 40 16.04 -9.86 8.58
CA PHE A 40 15.88 -11.21 8.08
C PHE A 40 14.89 -11.24 6.91
N LEU A 41 13.73 -10.59 7.04
CA LEU A 41 12.69 -10.63 6.03
C LEU A 41 13.08 -9.89 4.75
N ARG A 42 13.77 -8.74 4.85
CA ARG A 42 14.23 -7.98 3.67
C ARG A 42 15.15 -8.80 2.77
N GLU A 43 15.99 -9.65 3.34
CA GLU A 43 16.92 -10.49 2.58
C GLU A 43 16.26 -11.75 2.00
N ASN A 44 15.12 -12.18 2.56
CA ASN A 44 14.48 -13.45 2.21
C ASN A 44 13.16 -13.30 1.45
N LEU A 45 12.59 -12.10 1.37
CA LEU A 45 11.34 -11.84 0.67
C LEU A 45 11.54 -10.96 -0.56
N ALA A 46 10.80 -11.28 -1.62
CA ALA A 46 10.70 -10.45 -2.82
C ALA A 46 9.27 -9.93 -2.95
N PHE A 47 9.11 -8.61 -3.03
CA PHE A 47 7.82 -8.01 -3.34
C PHE A 47 7.61 -7.95 -4.85
N ARG A 48 6.55 -8.59 -5.35
CA ARG A 48 6.33 -8.85 -6.78
C ARG A 48 4.86 -8.63 -7.16
N GLY A 49 4.56 -8.74 -8.45
CA GLY A 49 3.20 -8.69 -8.97
C GLY A 49 2.69 -7.28 -9.26
N GLY A 50 1.38 -7.16 -9.49
CA GLY A 50 0.74 -5.90 -9.86
C GLY A 50 0.91 -4.83 -8.78
N THR A 51 0.69 -5.19 -7.52
CA THR A 51 0.78 -4.26 -6.39
C THR A 51 2.20 -3.67 -6.27
N ALA A 52 3.24 -4.47 -6.52
CA ALA A 52 4.62 -3.98 -6.56
C ALA A 52 4.87 -2.95 -7.67
N LEU A 53 4.35 -3.18 -8.87
CA LEU A 53 4.49 -2.25 -9.99
C LEU A 53 3.82 -0.90 -9.66
N HIS A 54 2.60 -0.92 -9.10
CA HIS A 54 1.84 0.28 -8.78
C HIS A 54 2.40 1.06 -7.58
N LYS A 55 2.98 0.37 -6.58
CA LYS A 55 3.53 1.01 -5.38
C LYS A 55 4.93 1.57 -5.59
N LEU A 56 5.76 0.95 -6.44
CA LEU A 56 7.18 1.27 -6.53
C LEU A 56 7.59 1.97 -7.84
N TYR A 57 6.83 1.81 -8.92
CA TYR A 57 7.30 2.23 -10.25
C TYR A 57 6.30 3.10 -11.03
N LEU A 58 4.99 2.97 -10.80
CA LEU A 58 3.98 3.77 -11.49
C LEU A 58 3.47 4.90 -10.59
N THR A 59 3.78 6.14 -10.95
CA THR A 59 3.28 7.32 -10.23
C THR A 59 2.63 8.31 -11.22
N PRO A 60 1.32 8.57 -11.12
CA PRO A 60 0.36 7.92 -10.23
C PRO A 60 0.06 6.46 -10.63
N ALA A 61 -0.38 5.65 -9.67
CA ALA A 61 -0.85 4.29 -9.95
C ALA A 61 -2.08 4.34 -10.88
N SER A 62 -2.10 3.52 -11.93
CA SER A 62 -3.18 3.54 -12.94
C SER A 62 -4.48 2.85 -12.50
N ARG A 63 -4.39 1.90 -11.56
CA ARG A 63 -5.53 1.18 -10.99
C ARG A 63 -5.25 0.77 -9.56
N TYR A 64 -6.33 0.47 -8.83
CA TYR A 64 -6.26 -0.21 -7.55
C TYR A 64 -5.71 -1.64 -7.72
N SER A 65 -4.91 -2.08 -6.75
CA SER A 65 -4.33 -3.42 -6.68
C SER A 65 -4.11 -3.78 -5.22
N GLU A 66 -4.61 -4.93 -4.80
CA GLU A 66 -4.52 -5.44 -3.42
C GLU A 66 -4.00 -6.87 -3.30
N ASP A 67 -3.74 -7.50 -4.44
CA ASP A 67 -3.16 -8.85 -4.55
C ASP A 67 -1.71 -8.91 -4.06
#